data_AF-A0A940NB91-F1
#
_entry.id   AF-A0A940NB91-F1
#
_cell.length_a   1.000
_cell.length_b   1.000
_cell.length_c   1.000
_cell.angle_alpha   90.00
_cell.angle_beta   90.00
_cell.angle_gamma   90.00
#
_symmetry.space_group_name_H-M   'P 1'
#
loop_
_entity.id
_entity.type
_entity.pdbx_description
1 polymer ?
#
loop_
_entity_poly.entity_id
_entity_poly.type
_entity_poly.pdbx_seq_one_letter_code
_entity_poly.pdbx_strand_id
1 'polypeptide(L)'
;MELTAKALCGATLLLTVGSAAAQSSVTMYGVLDTFVQYLNNGGTASYSERSGGSTGSLLGLRGKEDLGGGLQAKFDIETGYNLNNGSLFADTTTLFYRQAWVGLFDEKYGSLTFGRQYQPTFTVAYNADPFALNEVLSPLSASVLAVDRNTLATQAITGRTSNAMLYQSPNMDGVRLYAMYAFSATVTQPVPATTGNVLDVAVTYTGFGLYAGFAYQFQHPGTETITVGPFTSMNLVASEHYTGALAYRFGIANIQLVYTYARPKDPQAGSAAALVGAAHPLSVAGVGATIQATSADVIEIECFERNVRGAHDNTPGIELGYDHLLSKRTSLYLRAGYIKNNGSAATSWPGIRVVTSTGATNFGASQTLVAAGVTHRF
;
A
#
# COMPACT_ATOMS: atom_id res chain seq x y z
N MET A 1 33.99 -34.42 -65.85
CA MET A 1 35.19 -34.02 -65.10
C MET A 1 34.74 -32.94 -64.13
N GLU A 2 34.80 -33.28 -62.86
CA GLU A 2 34.61 -32.42 -61.67
C GLU A 2 35.48 -31.14 -61.77
N LEU A 3 35.29 -30.00 -61.10
CA LEU A 3 34.83 -29.67 -59.75
C LEU A 3 34.46 -28.16 -59.68
N THR A 4 33.34 -27.82 -59.02
CA THR A 4 33.10 -26.76 -57.99
C THR A 4 33.73 -25.33 -58.10
N ALA A 5 33.13 -24.20 -57.68
CA ALA A 5 32.26 -23.98 -56.51
C ALA A 5 31.63 -22.55 -56.43
N LYS A 6 30.51 -22.46 -55.67
CA LYS A 6 29.94 -21.34 -54.84
C LYS A 6 29.27 -20.15 -55.56
N ALA A 7 27.95 -19.90 -55.51
CA ALA A 7 26.94 -19.71 -54.43
C ALA A 7 26.93 -18.31 -53.78
N LEU A 8 25.82 -17.53 -53.92
CA LEU A 8 25.10 -16.93 -52.78
C LEU A 8 23.70 -16.32 -53.14
N CYS A 9 22.71 -16.82 -52.37
CA CYS A 9 21.41 -16.34 -51.87
C CYS A 9 20.70 -15.07 -52.39
N GLY A 10 19.44 -15.29 -52.79
CA GLY A 10 18.33 -14.34 -52.65
C GLY A 10 17.00 -15.10 -52.51
N ALA A 11 16.36 -15.04 -51.34
CA ALA A 11 14.99 -15.51 -51.15
C ALA A 11 14.34 -14.73 -50.00
N THR A 12 13.54 -13.75 -50.38
CA THR A 12 12.66 -12.96 -49.51
C THR A 12 11.52 -13.86 -49.03
N LEU A 13 11.50 -14.19 -47.73
CA LEU A 13 10.34 -14.83 -47.12
C LEU A 13 9.30 -13.74 -46.80
N LEU A 14 8.23 -13.70 -47.60
CA LEU A 14 7.00 -13.00 -47.28
C LEU A 14 6.30 -13.72 -46.12
N LEU A 15 6.50 -13.23 -44.90
CA LEU A 15 5.64 -13.57 -43.76
C LEU A 15 4.38 -12.71 -43.86
N THR A 16 3.31 -13.29 -44.41
CA THR A 16 1.95 -12.79 -44.23
C THR A 16 1.56 -12.94 -42.77
N VAL A 17 1.79 -11.88 -41.98
CA VAL A 17 1.14 -11.72 -40.68
C VAL A 17 -0.36 -11.55 -40.93
N GLY A 18 -1.10 -12.64 -40.74
CA GLY A 18 -2.55 -12.60 -40.62
C GLY A 18 -2.92 -11.63 -39.51
N SER A 19 -3.55 -10.52 -39.87
CA SER A 19 -4.10 -9.56 -38.94
C SER A 19 -5.33 -10.15 -38.26
N ALA A 20 -5.12 -11.06 -37.31
CA ALA A 20 -5.99 -11.09 -36.15
C ALA A 20 -5.61 -9.83 -35.36
N ALA A 21 -6.32 -8.72 -35.60
CA ALA A 21 -6.18 -7.52 -34.79
C ALA A 21 -6.77 -7.82 -33.41
N ALA A 22 -6.04 -8.59 -32.60
CA ALA A 22 -6.18 -8.54 -31.15
C ALA A 22 -6.14 -7.07 -30.76
N GLN A 23 -7.18 -6.56 -30.09
CA GLN A 23 -7.26 -5.14 -29.75
C GLN A 23 -6.30 -4.85 -28.60
N SER A 24 -5.01 -4.76 -28.93
CA SER A 24 -3.98 -4.31 -28.02
C SER A 24 -4.20 -2.83 -27.73
N SER A 25 -4.31 -2.49 -26.45
CA SER A 25 -4.48 -1.09 -26.03
C SER A 25 -3.50 -0.78 -24.94
N VAL A 26 -2.81 0.35 -25.07
CA VAL A 26 -2.01 0.95 -24.00
C VAL A 26 -2.72 2.23 -23.57
N THR A 27 -2.87 2.41 -22.27
CA THR A 27 -3.51 3.58 -21.67
C THR A 27 -2.53 4.23 -20.72
N MET A 28 -2.28 5.53 -20.93
CA MET A 28 -1.69 6.38 -19.91
C MET A 28 -2.78 6.88 -18.98
N TYR A 29 -2.51 6.82 -17.68
CA TYR A 29 -3.45 7.26 -16.66
C TYR A 29 -2.70 7.96 -15.53
N GLY A 30 -3.40 8.82 -14.80
CA GLY A 30 -2.78 9.50 -13.67
C GLY A 30 -3.74 10.20 -12.74
N VAL A 31 -3.17 10.66 -11.63
CA VAL A 31 -3.81 11.46 -10.61
C VAL A 31 -2.89 12.61 -10.24
N LEU A 32 -3.45 13.82 -10.19
CA LEU A 32 -2.85 14.99 -9.56
C LEU A 32 -3.67 15.30 -8.31
N ASP A 33 -3.05 15.25 -7.15
CA ASP A 33 -3.69 15.52 -5.87
C ASP A 33 -2.77 16.38 -5.02
N THR A 34 -3.28 17.53 -4.57
CA THR A 34 -2.61 18.41 -3.61
C THR A 34 -3.60 18.95 -2.59
N PHE A 35 -3.08 19.28 -1.41
CA PHE A 35 -3.83 19.92 -0.34
C PHE A 35 -2.97 20.88 0.44
N VAL A 36 -3.63 21.86 1.03
CA VAL A 36 -3.09 22.67 2.13
C VAL A 36 -3.51 22.05 3.45
N GLN A 37 -2.61 22.01 4.42
CA GLN A 37 -2.89 21.53 5.76
C GLN A 37 -2.44 22.52 6.82
N TYR A 38 -3.25 22.61 7.88
CA TYR A 38 -2.82 22.98 9.22
C TYR A 38 -2.56 21.70 10.01
N LEU A 39 -1.42 21.64 10.71
CA LEU A 39 -1.11 20.56 11.63
C LEU A 39 -0.61 21.15 12.95
N ASN A 40 -1.26 20.80 14.05
CA ASN A 40 -0.69 20.92 15.39
C ASN A 40 -0.05 19.59 15.79
N ASN A 41 1.24 19.62 16.08
CA ASN A 41 2.03 18.46 16.45
C ASN A 41 2.59 18.64 17.87
N GLY A 42 1.83 18.23 18.89
CA GLY A 42 2.27 18.36 20.29
C GLY A 42 2.51 19.79 20.75
N GLY A 43 1.71 20.75 20.27
CA GLY A 43 1.84 22.19 20.59
C GLY A 43 2.64 22.99 19.57
N THR A 44 3.32 22.34 18.63
CA THR A 44 3.99 23.03 17.51
C THR A 44 3.09 23.01 16.28
N ALA A 45 2.59 24.17 15.88
CA ALA A 45 1.74 24.30 14.70
C ALA A 45 2.56 24.53 13.42
N SER A 46 2.11 23.97 12.31
CA SER A 46 2.65 24.24 10.98
C SER A 46 1.53 24.34 9.94
N TYR A 47 1.83 25.08 8.87
CA TYR A 47 1.03 25.15 7.66
C TYR A 47 1.89 24.67 6.50
N SER A 48 1.37 23.81 5.65
CA SER A 48 2.10 23.32 4.48
C SER A 48 1.17 22.93 3.35
N GLU A 49 1.70 22.96 2.13
CA GLU A 49 1.11 22.28 0.98
C GLU A 49 1.80 20.92 0.80
N ARG A 50 1.00 19.87 0.57
CA ARG A 50 1.47 18.50 0.37
C ARG A 50 0.68 17.82 -0.75
N SER A 51 1.29 16.78 -1.32
CA SER A 51 0.70 15.96 -2.36
C SER A 51 -0.05 14.77 -1.78
N GLY A 52 -1.12 14.34 -2.45
CA GLY A 52 -1.67 12.99 -2.32
C GLY A 52 -2.68 12.78 -1.19
N GLY A 53 -3.40 13.81 -0.76
CA GLY A 53 -4.23 13.78 0.45
C GLY A 53 -5.46 12.87 0.33
N SER A 54 -6.28 13.00 -0.72
CA SER A 54 -7.41 12.08 -0.95
C SER A 54 -6.95 10.80 -1.65
N THR A 55 -6.06 10.93 -2.62
CA THR A 55 -5.40 9.79 -3.28
C THR A 55 -3.97 10.17 -3.65
N GLY A 56 -3.03 9.23 -3.57
CA GLY A 56 -1.65 9.49 -3.98
C GLY A 56 -1.57 10.01 -5.42
N SER A 57 -0.83 11.10 -5.63
CA SER A 57 -0.48 11.60 -6.96
C SER A 57 0.37 10.55 -7.68
N LEU A 58 -0.09 10.13 -8.86
CA LEU A 58 0.49 9.01 -9.59
C LEU A 58 0.43 9.19 -11.10
N LEU A 59 1.31 8.49 -11.80
CA LEU A 59 1.34 8.38 -13.25
C LEU A 59 1.65 6.92 -13.59
N GLY A 60 0.90 6.37 -14.55
CA GLY A 60 1.11 4.99 -14.97
C GLY A 60 0.79 4.75 -16.44
N LEU A 61 1.29 3.62 -16.91
CA LEU A 61 0.95 3.02 -18.20
C LEU A 61 0.44 1.61 -17.92
N ARG A 62 -0.74 1.30 -18.45
CA ARG A 62 -1.27 -0.07 -18.43
C ARG A 62 -1.62 -0.54 -19.83
N GLY A 63 -1.46 -1.82 -20.06
CA GLY A 63 -1.78 -2.42 -21.34
C GLY A 63 -2.50 -3.74 -21.21
N LYS A 64 -3.21 -4.09 -22.29
CA LYS A 64 -3.77 -5.42 -22.51
C LYS A 64 -3.54 -5.82 -23.97
N GLU A 65 -3.30 -7.10 -24.18
CA GLU A 65 -3.23 -7.78 -25.47
C GLU A 65 -4.10 -9.04 -25.39
N ASP A 66 -4.97 -9.22 -26.37
CA ASP A 66 -5.76 -10.45 -26.50
C ASP A 66 -4.89 -11.52 -27.18
N LEU A 67 -4.65 -12.62 -26.49
CA LEU A 67 -3.85 -13.75 -26.98
C LEU A 67 -4.72 -14.81 -27.67
N GLY A 68 -6.03 -14.59 -27.74
CA GLY A 68 -7.02 -15.52 -28.28
C GLY A 68 -7.53 -16.52 -27.24
N GLY A 69 -8.70 -17.11 -27.53
CA GLY A 69 -9.29 -18.15 -26.68
C GLY A 69 -9.72 -17.69 -25.27
N GLY A 70 -9.83 -16.39 -25.03
CA GLY A 70 -10.15 -15.80 -23.72
C GLY A 70 -8.92 -15.43 -22.88
N LEU A 71 -7.72 -15.81 -23.32
CA LEU A 71 -6.47 -15.50 -22.65
C LEU A 71 -5.98 -14.09 -23.02
N GLN A 72 -5.51 -13.34 -22.04
CA GLN A 72 -5.00 -11.98 -22.22
C GLN A 72 -3.64 -11.81 -21.53
N ALA A 73 -2.69 -11.16 -22.20
CA ALA A 73 -1.52 -10.58 -21.54
C ALA A 73 -1.84 -9.16 -21.07
N LYS A 74 -1.43 -8.83 -19.84
CA LYS A 74 -1.59 -7.47 -19.28
C LYS A 74 -0.33 -7.03 -18.56
N PHE A 75 -0.12 -5.72 -18.49
CA PHE A 75 0.91 -5.12 -17.67
C PHE A 75 0.40 -3.83 -17.02
N ASP A 76 1.00 -3.47 -15.89
CA ASP A 76 0.84 -2.16 -15.27
C ASP A 76 2.19 -1.70 -14.68
N ILE A 77 2.59 -0.48 -15.02
CA ILE A 77 3.72 0.23 -14.42
C ILE A 77 3.22 1.58 -13.89
N GLU A 78 3.46 1.83 -12.61
CA GLU A 78 2.91 2.99 -11.88
C GLU A 78 3.98 3.58 -10.94
N THR A 79 4.19 4.88 -11.07
CA THR A 79 4.99 5.68 -10.14
C THR A 79 4.10 6.64 -9.35
N GLY A 80 4.64 7.17 -8.26
CA GLY A 80 4.02 8.27 -7.52
C GLY A 80 4.99 9.43 -7.39
N TYR A 81 4.44 10.64 -7.41
CA TYR A 81 5.21 11.88 -7.32
C TYR A 81 4.57 12.86 -6.35
N ASN A 82 5.36 13.83 -5.88
CA ASN A 82 4.91 14.93 -5.06
C ASN A 82 4.53 16.10 -5.97
N LEU A 83 3.23 16.43 -6.07
CA LEU A 83 2.76 17.53 -6.93
C LEU A 83 3.34 18.88 -6.52
N ASN A 84 3.55 19.09 -5.23
CA ASN A 84 4.05 20.35 -4.66
C ASN A 84 5.53 20.65 -4.95
N ASN A 85 6.34 19.67 -5.40
CA ASN A 85 7.75 19.90 -5.70
C ASN A 85 8.35 19.06 -6.84
N GLY A 86 7.57 18.18 -7.47
CA GLY A 86 7.99 17.32 -8.58
C GLY A 86 8.90 16.14 -8.21
N SER A 87 9.18 15.90 -6.93
CA SER A 87 10.00 14.76 -6.48
C SER A 87 9.24 13.44 -6.55
N LEU A 88 9.96 12.31 -6.53
CA LEU A 88 9.34 11.00 -6.29
C LEU A 88 8.69 10.96 -4.91
N PHE A 89 7.57 10.25 -4.79
CA PHE A 89 6.70 10.34 -3.61
C PHE A 89 7.27 9.66 -2.36
N ALA A 90 7.25 8.32 -2.31
CA ALA A 90 7.64 7.56 -1.11
C ALA A 90 9.03 6.92 -1.25
N ASP A 91 9.36 6.42 -2.43
CA ASP A 91 10.64 5.79 -2.73
C ASP A 91 11.35 6.57 -3.85
N THR A 92 12.41 7.29 -3.48
CA THR A 92 13.19 8.11 -4.43
C THR A 92 14.19 7.29 -5.25
N THR A 93 14.18 5.98 -5.06
CA THR A 93 15.17 5.05 -5.60
C THR A 93 14.60 4.07 -6.61
N THR A 94 13.30 3.83 -6.52
CA THR A 94 12.56 2.94 -7.42
C THR A 94 11.61 3.76 -8.29
N LEU A 95 11.86 3.81 -9.60
CA LEU A 95 11.01 4.56 -10.54
C LEU A 95 9.53 4.15 -10.45
N PHE A 96 9.23 2.85 -10.51
CA PHE A 96 7.86 2.32 -10.47
C PHE A 96 7.54 1.67 -9.12
N TYR A 97 7.67 2.43 -8.03
CA TYR A 97 7.52 1.91 -6.67
C TYR A 97 6.08 1.51 -6.32
N ARG A 98 5.06 1.88 -7.12
CA ARG A 98 3.67 1.51 -6.83
C ARG A 98 3.31 0.18 -7.47
N GLN A 99 3.52 0.05 -8.77
CA GLN A 99 3.31 -1.22 -9.49
C GLN A 99 4.30 -1.34 -10.63
N ALA A 100 4.78 -2.55 -10.87
CA ALA A 100 5.56 -2.89 -12.05
C ALA A 100 5.45 -4.40 -12.29
N TRP A 101 4.43 -4.81 -13.04
CA TRP A 101 4.16 -6.23 -13.28
C TRP A 101 3.65 -6.51 -14.69
N VAL A 102 3.80 -7.77 -15.09
CA VAL A 102 3.19 -8.37 -16.29
C VAL A 102 2.51 -9.67 -15.87
N GLY A 103 1.45 -10.08 -16.57
CA GLY A 103 0.78 -11.33 -16.26
C GLY A 103 -0.21 -11.80 -17.31
N LEU A 104 -0.71 -13.00 -17.07
CA LEU A 104 -1.73 -13.67 -17.89
C LEU A 104 -3.06 -13.68 -17.15
N PHE A 105 -4.13 -13.44 -17.90
CA PHE A 105 -5.49 -13.33 -17.39
C PHE A 105 -6.43 -14.17 -18.26
N ASP A 106 -7.30 -14.92 -17.61
CA ASP A 106 -8.33 -15.73 -18.24
C ASP A 106 -9.56 -15.76 -17.31
N GLU A 107 -10.76 -15.58 -17.86
CA GLU A 107 -11.98 -15.51 -17.04
C GLU A 107 -12.29 -16.83 -16.31
N LYS A 108 -11.88 -17.97 -16.88
CA LYS A 108 -12.11 -19.30 -16.33
C LYS A 108 -11.04 -19.72 -15.31
N TYR A 109 -9.80 -19.28 -15.51
CA TYR A 109 -8.67 -19.73 -14.67
C TYR A 109 -8.13 -18.66 -13.72
N GLY A 110 -8.51 -17.39 -13.88
CA GLY A 110 -8.07 -16.28 -13.05
C GLY A 110 -6.85 -15.58 -13.65
N SER A 111 -5.94 -15.11 -12.80
CA SER A 111 -4.74 -14.41 -13.25
C SER A 111 -3.48 -14.86 -12.54
N LEU A 112 -2.36 -14.85 -13.26
CA LEU A 112 -1.02 -15.05 -12.72
C LEU A 112 -0.13 -13.89 -13.16
N THR A 113 0.36 -13.12 -12.19
CA THR A 113 1.15 -11.89 -12.41
C THR A 113 2.51 -11.96 -11.74
N PHE A 114 3.50 -11.32 -12.34
CA PHE A 114 4.91 -11.34 -11.95
C PHE A 114 5.45 -9.91 -11.86
N GLY A 115 6.12 -9.59 -10.75
CA GLY A 115 6.78 -8.30 -10.55
C GLY A 115 6.44 -7.65 -9.22
N ARG A 116 6.47 -6.32 -9.19
CA ARG A 116 6.10 -5.52 -8.02
C ARG A 116 4.61 -5.20 -8.05
N GLN A 117 3.90 -5.57 -7.00
CA GLN A 117 2.44 -5.49 -6.97
C GLN A 117 1.90 -5.46 -5.53
N TYR A 118 0.61 -5.14 -5.40
CA TYR A 118 -0.08 -5.09 -4.12
C TYR A 118 -0.18 -6.46 -3.46
N GLN A 119 0.03 -6.46 -2.14
CA GLN A 119 -0.11 -7.64 -1.30
C GLN A 119 -1.59 -8.01 -1.10
N PRO A 120 -1.95 -9.31 -1.03
CA PRO A 120 -3.30 -9.73 -0.66
C PRO A 120 -3.78 -9.15 0.67
N THR A 121 -2.92 -9.06 1.70
CA THR A 121 -3.22 -8.35 2.95
C THR A 121 -3.66 -6.90 2.76
N PHE A 122 -3.02 -6.16 1.85
CA PHE A 122 -3.43 -4.80 1.49
C PHE A 122 -4.80 -4.79 0.82
N THR A 123 -5.03 -5.70 -0.13
CA THR A 123 -6.32 -5.82 -0.84
C THR A 123 -7.46 -6.07 0.15
N VAL A 124 -7.23 -6.87 1.18
CA VAL A 124 -8.24 -7.14 2.22
C VAL A 124 -8.63 -5.87 2.96
N ALA A 125 -7.65 -5.11 3.46
CA ALA A 125 -7.89 -3.90 4.25
C ALA A 125 -8.39 -2.72 3.40
N TYR A 126 -7.82 -2.50 2.21
CA TYR A 126 -8.12 -1.38 1.32
C TYR A 126 -9.63 -1.22 1.03
N ASN A 127 -10.32 -2.34 0.76
CA ASN A 127 -11.74 -2.32 0.42
C ASN A 127 -12.67 -2.06 1.63
N ALA A 128 -12.13 -2.06 2.85
CA ALA A 128 -12.88 -1.84 4.08
C ALA A 128 -12.35 -0.68 4.92
N ASP A 129 -11.45 0.14 4.39
CA ASP A 129 -11.06 1.43 4.99
C ASP A 129 -11.89 2.55 4.32
N PRO A 130 -12.62 3.39 5.08
CA PRO A 130 -13.30 4.56 4.53
C PRO A 130 -12.39 5.47 3.70
N PHE A 131 -11.12 5.65 4.10
CA PHE A 131 -10.12 6.48 3.42
C PHE A 131 -9.21 5.66 2.49
N ALA A 132 -9.60 4.42 2.16
CA ALA A 132 -8.98 3.56 1.17
C ALA A 132 -7.44 3.40 1.33
N LEU A 133 -6.96 3.30 2.57
CA LEU A 133 -5.54 3.23 2.93
C LEU A 133 -4.69 4.29 2.21
N ASN A 134 -5.23 5.50 2.07
CA ASN A 134 -4.49 6.62 1.52
C ASN A 134 -3.13 6.77 2.25
N GLU A 135 -2.05 6.96 1.50
CA GLU A 135 -0.68 6.95 2.04
C GLU A 135 -0.32 8.19 2.86
N VAL A 136 -1.21 9.19 2.95
CA VAL A 136 -0.99 10.50 3.57
C VAL A 136 -2.04 10.83 4.62
N LEU A 137 -3.33 10.71 4.30
CA LEU A 137 -4.47 11.11 5.12
C LEU A 137 -5.45 9.96 5.39
N SER A 138 -4.99 8.70 5.36
CA SER A 138 -5.74 7.62 6.04
C SER A 138 -5.19 7.47 7.46
N PRO A 139 -6.06 7.45 8.49
CA PRO A 139 -5.61 7.24 9.85
C PRO A 139 -5.20 5.78 10.10
N LEU A 140 -5.77 4.83 9.35
CA LEU A 140 -5.33 3.45 9.33
C LEU A 140 -3.90 3.32 8.76
N SER A 141 -3.60 4.01 7.66
CA SER A 141 -2.24 4.13 7.12
C SER A 141 -1.26 4.75 8.12
N ALA A 142 -1.66 5.83 8.80
CA ALA A 142 -0.85 6.45 9.87
C ALA A 142 -0.46 5.45 10.95
N SER A 143 -1.36 4.52 11.28
CA SER A 143 -1.16 3.52 12.32
C SER A 143 -0.28 2.34 11.89
N VAL A 144 -0.52 1.77 10.71
CA VAL A 144 0.22 0.58 10.25
C VAL A 144 1.63 0.93 9.78
N LEU A 145 1.87 2.17 9.35
CA LEU A 145 3.19 2.66 8.93
C LEU A 145 4.00 3.27 10.09
N ALA A 146 3.40 3.46 11.26
CA ALA A 146 4.11 3.98 12.42
C ALA A 146 5.10 2.96 12.98
N VAL A 147 6.38 3.34 12.95
CA VAL A 147 7.48 2.59 13.55
C VAL A 147 7.84 3.21 14.89
N ASP A 148 7.55 2.50 15.98
CA ASP A 148 7.94 2.89 17.33
C ASP A 148 9.13 2.07 17.81
N ARG A 149 9.81 2.56 18.86
CA ARG A 149 10.95 1.89 19.50
C ARG A 149 10.66 0.42 19.87
N ASN A 150 9.42 0.11 20.22
CA ASN A 150 8.99 -1.22 20.69
C ASN A 150 8.71 -2.19 19.53
N THR A 151 8.60 -1.68 18.30
CA THR A 151 8.31 -2.47 17.09
C THR A 151 9.42 -2.38 16.03
N LEU A 152 10.57 -1.76 16.35
CA LEU A 152 11.68 -1.54 15.40
C LEU A 152 12.20 -2.82 14.72
N ALA A 153 12.10 -3.98 15.38
CA ALA A 153 12.52 -5.25 14.82
C ALA A 153 11.36 -6.04 14.19
N THR A 154 10.12 -5.57 14.34
CA THR A 154 8.92 -6.19 13.76
C THR A 154 8.76 -5.73 12.33
N GLN A 155 8.49 -6.65 11.40
CA GLN A 155 8.35 -6.26 9.99
C GLN A 155 6.99 -5.60 9.74
N ALA A 156 6.96 -4.63 8.83
CA ALA A 156 5.75 -3.90 8.48
C ALA A 156 5.04 -4.54 7.27
N ILE A 157 3.72 -4.40 7.21
CA ILE A 157 2.95 -4.66 5.99
C ILE A 157 3.05 -3.41 5.12
N THR A 158 3.99 -3.40 4.18
CA THR A 158 4.24 -2.26 3.27
C THR A 158 3.13 -2.07 2.22
N GLY A 159 2.24 -3.06 2.11
CA GLY A 159 1.12 -3.11 1.18
C GLY A 159 1.48 -3.51 -0.24
N ARG A 160 2.78 -3.57 -0.57
CA ARG A 160 3.31 -3.94 -1.88
C ARG A 160 4.65 -4.63 -1.72
N THR A 161 4.93 -5.61 -2.57
CA THR A 161 6.22 -6.28 -2.58
C THR A 161 6.74 -6.51 -3.98
N SER A 162 8.05 -6.42 -4.13
CA SER A 162 8.78 -6.73 -5.37
C SER A 162 9.07 -8.23 -5.46
N ASN A 163 9.60 -8.67 -6.60
CA ASN A 163 9.99 -10.07 -6.84
C ASN A 163 8.87 -11.05 -6.51
N ALA A 164 7.63 -10.69 -6.85
CA ALA A 164 6.45 -11.44 -6.44
C ALA A 164 5.77 -12.12 -7.60
N MET A 165 5.26 -13.31 -7.33
CA MET A 165 4.26 -13.99 -8.13
C MET A 165 2.94 -13.91 -7.37
N LEU A 166 1.86 -13.55 -8.05
CA LEU A 166 0.51 -13.52 -7.46
C LEU A 166 -0.44 -14.29 -8.37
N TYR A 167 -1.10 -15.28 -7.80
CA TYR A 167 -2.28 -15.89 -8.38
C TYR A 167 -3.53 -15.30 -7.76
N GLN A 168 -4.50 -14.93 -8.59
CA GLN A 168 -5.85 -14.56 -8.19
C GLN A 168 -6.84 -15.46 -8.90
N SER A 169 -7.76 -16.08 -8.17
CA SER A 169 -8.81 -16.90 -8.77
C SER A 169 -9.78 -16.08 -9.63
N PRO A 170 -10.58 -16.72 -10.50
CA PRO A 170 -11.82 -16.13 -10.98
C PRO A 170 -12.72 -15.69 -9.82
N ASN A 171 -13.72 -14.86 -10.15
CA ASN A 171 -14.81 -14.59 -9.22
C ASN A 171 -15.75 -15.81 -9.15
N MET A 172 -15.79 -16.48 -8.00
CA MET A 172 -16.63 -17.65 -7.75
C MET A 172 -17.83 -17.23 -6.90
N ASP A 173 -18.85 -16.67 -7.54
CA ASP A 173 -20.07 -16.17 -6.87
C ASP A 173 -19.81 -15.18 -5.72
N GLY A 174 -18.86 -14.27 -5.96
CA GLY A 174 -18.43 -13.26 -4.99
C GLY A 174 -17.16 -13.63 -4.26
N VAL A 175 -16.78 -14.91 -4.22
CA VAL A 175 -15.53 -15.37 -3.57
C VAL A 175 -14.34 -15.19 -4.51
N ARG A 176 -13.24 -14.62 -3.99
CA ARG A 176 -11.93 -14.62 -4.64
C ARG A 176 -10.85 -15.13 -3.70
N LEU A 177 -9.93 -15.93 -4.24
CA LEU A 177 -8.74 -16.44 -3.56
C LEU A 177 -7.51 -15.75 -4.13
N TYR A 178 -6.56 -15.46 -3.24
CA TYR A 178 -5.29 -14.83 -3.56
C TYR A 178 -4.15 -15.65 -2.95
N ALA A 179 -3.11 -15.88 -3.73
CA ALA A 179 -1.89 -16.51 -3.25
C ALA A 179 -0.68 -15.81 -3.86
N MET A 180 0.14 -15.21 -3.00
CA MET A 180 1.36 -14.50 -3.38
C MET A 180 2.57 -15.15 -2.72
N TYR A 181 3.64 -15.25 -3.51
CA TYR A 181 4.97 -15.54 -3.01
C TYR A 181 5.95 -14.50 -3.55
N ALA A 182 6.62 -13.78 -2.65
CA ALA A 182 7.72 -12.89 -2.99
C ALA A 182 9.04 -13.53 -2.59
N PHE A 183 9.96 -13.64 -3.54
CA PHE A 183 11.29 -14.20 -3.29
C PHE A 183 12.11 -13.24 -2.42
N SER A 184 12.94 -13.80 -1.55
CA SER A 184 13.91 -13.01 -0.80
C SER A 184 14.78 -12.21 -1.76
N ALA A 185 15.00 -10.93 -1.45
CA ALA A 185 15.80 -10.06 -2.28
C ALA A 185 16.96 -9.52 -1.45
N THR A 186 18.19 -9.76 -1.91
CA THR A 186 19.32 -8.89 -1.59
C THR A 186 19.37 -7.84 -2.70
N VAL A 187 18.81 -6.67 -2.46
CA VAL A 187 18.97 -5.55 -3.39
C VAL A 187 20.30 -4.89 -3.10
N THR A 188 21.09 -4.60 -4.14
CA THR A 188 22.41 -3.96 -4.03
C THR A 188 22.36 -2.48 -4.35
N GLN A 189 21.22 -1.93 -4.77
CA GLN A 189 21.08 -0.53 -5.16
C GLN A 189 19.69 0.05 -4.83
N PRO A 190 19.63 1.36 -4.48
CA PRO A 190 20.76 2.21 -4.08
C PRO A 190 21.08 2.14 -2.58
N VAL A 191 20.27 1.43 -1.79
CA VAL A 191 20.61 1.03 -0.42
C VAL A 191 20.62 -0.49 -0.36
N PRO A 192 21.73 -1.12 0.05
CA PRO A 192 21.75 -2.56 0.27
C PRO A 192 20.72 -2.97 1.31
N ALA A 193 19.77 -3.83 0.94
CA ALA A 193 18.79 -4.39 1.85
C ALA A 193 18.62 -5.88 1.56
N THR A 194 18.56 -6.69 2.62
CA THR A 194 18.21 -8.11 2.53
C THR A 194 16.84 -8.29 3.15
N THR A 195 15.85 -8.49 2.30
CA THR A 195 14.48 -8.81 2.72
C THR A 195 14.29 -10.32 2.64
N GLY A 196 13.69 -10.89 3.69
CA GLY A 196 13.24 -12.28 3.66
C GLY A 196 12.12 -12.48 2.64
N ASN A 197 11.89 -13.73 2.24
CA ASN A 197 10.76 -14.04 1.36
C ASN A 197 9.43 -13.84 2.10
N VAL A 198 8.38 -13.51 1.34
CA VAL A 198 7.03 -13.26 1.85
C VAL A 198 6.07 -14.28 1.25
N LEU A 199 5.29 -14.93 2.11
CA LEU A 199 4.08 -15.66 1.72
C LEU A 199 2.88 -14.83 2.12
N ASP A 200 1.94 -14.58 1.23
CA ASP A 200 0.71 -13.85 1.54
C ASP A 200 -0.48 -14.53 0.84
N VAL A 201 -1.48 -14.92 1.61
CA VAL A 201 -2.70 -15.57 1.11
C VAL A 201 -3.92 -14.84 1.63
N ALA A 202 -4.94 -14.72 0.81
CA ALA A 202 -6.20 -14.11 1.21
C ALA A 202 -7.41 -14.78 0.57
N VAL A 203 -8.54 -14.61 1.25
CA VAL A 203 -9.87 -14.86 0.71
C VAL A 203 -10.71 -13.61 0.89
N THR A 204 -11.46 -13.24 -0.13
CA THR A 204 -12.47 -12.18 -0.06
C THR A 204 -13.81 -12.69 -0.56
N TYR A 205 -14.88 -12.08 -0.06
CA TYR A 205 -16.25 -12.25 -0.53
C TYR A 205 -16.84 -10.88 -0.82
N THR A 206 -17.51 -10.73 -1.96
CA THR A 206 -18.34 -9.56 -2.27
C THR A 206 -19.67 -10.01 -2.84
N GLY A 207 -20.76 -9.69 -2.14
CA GLY A 207 -22.11 -10.05 -2.57
C GLY A 207 -23.16 -9.50 -1.62
N PHE A 208 -24.35 -9.21 -2.15
CA PHE A 208 -25.52 -8.77 -1.35
C PHE A 208 -25.24 -7.59 -0.40
N GLY A 209 -24.39 -6.65 -0.83
CA GLY A 209 -24.00 -5.48 -0.04
C GLY A 209 -22.91 -5.75 1.01
N LEU A 210 -22.48 -7.00 1.20
CA LEU A 210 -21.38 -7.40 2.08
C LEU A 210 -20.07 -7.46 1.30
N TYR A 211 -19.02 -6.92 1.91
CA TYR A 211 -17.63 -7.27 1.68
C TYR A 211 -17.08 -7.94 2.94
N ALA A 212 -16.39 -9.06 2.79
CA ALA A 212 -15.65 -9.70 3.86
C ALA A 212 -14.31 -10.16 3.33
N GLY A 213 -13.25 -10.03 4.12
CA GLY A 213 -11.93 -10.48 3.73
C GLY A 213 -11.10 -10.93 4.92
N PHE A 214 -10.27 -11.93 4.67
CA PHE A 214 -9.25 -12.39 5.60
C PHE A 214 -7.96 -12.68 4.85
N ALA A 215 -6.84 -12.23 5.38
CA ALA A 215 -5.52 -12.50 4.87
C ALA A 215 -4.56 -12.94 5.97
N TYR A 216 -3.64 -13.82 5.59
CA TYR A 216 -2.49 -14.22 6.37
C TYR A 216 -1.23 -13.98 5.57
N GLN A 217 -0.26 -13.31 6.19
CA GLN A 217 1.05 -13.10 5.60
C GLN A 217 2.14 -13.54 6.58
N PHE A 218 3.16 -14.22 6.05
CA PHE A 218 4.37 -14.54 6.77
C PHE A 218 5.57 -13.89 6.09
N GLN A 219 6.25 -13.02 6.82
CA GLN A 219 7.49 -12.41 6.38
C GLN A 219 8.67 -13.10 7.10
N HIS A 220 9.60 -13.66 6.34
CA HIS A 220 10.82 -14.25 6.88
C HIS A 220 11.79 -13.16 7.37
N PRO A 221 12.69 -13.45 8.33
CA PRO A 221 13.64 -12.47 8.86
C PRO A 221 14.44 -11.76 7.77
N GLY A 222 14.84 -10.53 8.07
CA GLY A 222 15.67 -9.70 7.20
C GLY A 222 16.58 -8.79 8.01
N THR A 223 17.18 -7.81 7.34
CA THR A 223 18.01 -6.79 8.00
C THR A 223 17.63 -5.43 7.45
N GLU A 224 17.44 -4.47 8.35
CA GLU A 224 17.26 -3.06 7.99
C GLU A 224 18.39 -2.20 8.53
N THR A 225 18.77 -1.19 7.74
CA THR A 225 19.69 -0.14 8.18
C THR A 225 18.94 0.78 9.14
N ILE A 226 19.19 0.62 10.44
CA ILE A 226 18.61 1.44 11.49
C ILE A 226 19.76 2.18 12.18
N THR A 227 19.66 3.50 12.29
CA THR A 227 20.59 4.31 13.09
C THR A 227 20.01 4.54 14.48
N VAL A 228 20.36 3.68 15.44
CA VAL A 228 20.00 3.84 16.87
C VAL A 228 21.27 3.68 17.70
N GLY A 229 21.77 4.78 18.25
CA GLY A 229 23.01 4.77 19.05
C GLY A 229 24.21 4.26 18.24
N PRO A 230 25.00 3.27 18.75
CA PRO A 230 26.14 2.72 18.01
C PRO A 230 25.75 1.72 16.91
N PHE A 231 24.47 1.36 16.79
CA PHE A 231 24.02 0.39 15.79
C PHE A 231 23.78 1.08 14.45
N THR A 232 24.34 0.50 13.39
CA THR A 232 24.14 0.93 11.99
C THR A 232 23.17 0.01 11.24
N SER A 233 22.82 -1.15 11.81
CA SER A 233 21.80 -2.07 11.31
C SER A 233 21.12 -2.82 12.45
N MET A 234 19.89 -3.26 12.21
CA MET A 234 19.14 -4.13 13.11
C MET A 234 18.58 -5.32 12.32
N ASN A 235 18.70 -6.51 12.90
CA ASN A 235 18.04 -7.69 12.35
C ASN A 235 16.54 -7.60 12.64
N LEU A 236 15.74 -7.70 11.59
CA LEU A 236 14.30 -7.84 11.69
C LEU A 236 13.96 -9.29 12.01
N VAL A 237 12.98 -9.50 12.88
CA VAL A 237 12.49 -10.84 13.20
C VAL A 237 11.45 -11.30 12.18
N ALA A 238 11.27 -12.62 12.03
CA ALA A 238 10.15 -13.12 11.25
C ALA A 238 8.83 -12.63 11.86
N SER A 239 7.84 -12.32 11.04
CA SER A 239 6.55 -11.79 11.51
C SER A 239 5.38 -12.46 10.81
N GLU A 240 4.38 -12.85 11.59
CA GLU A 240 3.08 -13.31 11.11
C GLU A 240 2.09 -12.16 11.16
N HIS A 241 1.35 -11.94 10.08
CA HIS A 241 0.37 -10.88 9.95
C HIS A 241 -0.99 -11.47 9.65
N TYR A 242 -2.00 -10.98 10.34
CA TYR A 242 -3.40 -11.34 10.13
C TYR A 242 -4.17 -10.07 9.85
N THR A 243 -4.91 -10.03 8.73
CA THR A 243 -5.78 -8.91 8.38
C THR A 243 -7.19 -9.44 8.20
N GLY A 244 -8.13 -8.92 8.99
CA GLY A 244 -9.56 -9.15 8.83
C GLY A 244 -10.25 -7.84 8.43
N ALA A 245 -11.22 -7.94 7.53
CA ALA A 245 -11.98 -6.80 7.04
C ALA A 245 -13.44 -7.16 6.82
N LEU A 246 -14.34 -6.26 7.18
CA LEU A 246 -15.78 -6.35 6.91
C LEU A 246 -16.27 -4.99 6.45
N ALA A 247 -17.12 -4.97 5.43
CA ALA A 247 -17.92 -3.79 5.12
C ALA A 247 -19.33 -4.20 4.72
N TYR A 248 -20.34 -3.44 5.12
CA TYR A 248 -21.72 -3.70 4.72
C TYR A 248 -22.46 -2.41 4.37
N ARG A 249 -23.11 -2.43 3.21
CA ARG A 249 -23.86 -1.29 2.70
C ARG A 249 -25.33 -1.32 3.13
N PHE A 250 -25.71 -0.32 3.92
CA PHE A 250 -27.09 0.01 4.29
C PHE A 250 -27.53 1.28 3.56
N GLY A 251 -28.13 1.12 2.37
CA GLY A 251 -28.60 2.24 1.56
C GLY A 251 -27.46 3.18 1.13
N ILE A 252 -27.45 4.39 1.69
CA ILE A 252 -26.42 5.41 1.41
C ILE A 252 -25.16 5.25 2.26
N ALA A 253 -25.19 4.48 3.34
CA ALA A 253 -24.05 4.28 4.23
C ALA A 253 -23.39 2.91 4.00
N ASN A 254 -22.06 2.86 4.00
CA ASN A 254 -21.27 1.64 4.01
C ASN A 254 -20.49 1.62 5.33
N ILE A 255 -20.86 0.73 6.25
CA ILE A 255 -20.14 0.58 7.53
C ILE A 255 -18.95 -0.34 7.29
N GLN A 256 -17.81 0.00 7.85
CA GLN A 256 -16.50 -0.54 7.52
C GLN A 256 -15.72 -0.86 8.79
N LEU A 257 -15.06 -2.01 8.82
CA LEU A 257 -14.24 -2.50 9.93
C LEU A 257 -12.98 -3.16 9.37
N VAL A 258 -11.82 -2.78 9.89
CA VAL A 258 -10.54 -3.44 9.62
C VAL A 258 -9.87 -3.78 10.94
N TYR A 259 -9.26 -4.96 11.01
CA TYR A 259 -8.38 -5.35 12.11
C TYR A 259 -7.11 -5.99 11.54
N THR A 260 -5.95 -5.46 11.92
CA THR A 260 -4.65 -6.04 11.61
C THR A 260 -3.95 -6.47 12.89
N TYR A 261 -3.24 -7.59 12.84
CA TYR A 261 -2.42 -8.08 13.95
C TYR A 261 -1.09 -8.59 13.41
N ALA A 262 0.00 -7.94 13.80
CA ALA A 262 1.37 -8.36 13.56
C ALA A 262 1.91 -9.07 14.81
N ARG A 263 2.35 -10.30 14.63
CA ARG A 263 2.97 -11.16 15.64
C ARG A 263 4.41 -11.47 15.24
N PRO A 264 5.39 -10.73 15.76
CA PRO A 264 6.80 -11.07 15.58
C PRO A 264 7.14 -12.40 16.27
N LYS A 265 8.11 -13.13 15.74
CA LYS A 265 8.80 -14.23 16.43
C LYS A 265 9.79 -13.65 17.45
N ASP A 266 10.14 -14.46 18.44
CA ASP A 266 11.05 -14.02 19.49
C ASP A 266 12.43 -13.66 18.91
N PRO A 267 13.01 -12.50 19.28
CA PRO A 267 14.34 -12.13 18.86
C PRO A 267 15.36 -13.09 19.46
N GLN A 268 16.45 -13.34 18.74
CA GLN A 268 17.55 -14.16 19.23
C GLN A 268 18.09 -13.59 20.55
N ALA A 269 18.29 -14.45 21.56
CA ALA A 269 18.86 -14.06 22.85
C ALA A 269 20.21 -13.35 22.66
N GLY A 270 20.38 -12.20 23.32
CA GLY A 270 21.58 -11.37 23.22
C GLY A 270 21.66 -10.48 21.96
N SER A 271 20.71 -10.57 21.02
CA SER A 271 20.63 -9.64 19.89
C SER A 271 20.21 -8.23 20.34
N ALA A 272 20.53 -7.21 19.54
CA ALA A 272 20.10 -5.83 19.81
C ALA A 272 18.58 -5.73 19.99
N ALA A 273 17.80 -6.41 19.14
CA ALA A 273 16.34 -6.44 19.22
C ALA A 273 15.83 -7.01 20.56
N ALA A 274 16.48 -8.03 21.10
CA ALA A 274 16.16 -8.59 22.42
C ALA A 274 16.56 -7.65 23.56
N LEU A 275 17.74 -7.03 23.47
CA LEU A 275 18.28 -6.14 24.51
C LEU A 275 17.45 -4.87 24.69
N VAL A 276 16.89 -4.33 23.60
CA VAL A 276 16.08 -3.09 23.63
C VAL A 276 14.57 -3.33 23.64
N GLY A 277 14.12 -4.59 23.58
CA GLY A 277 12.69 -4.93 23.54
C GLY A 277 11.99 -4.37 22.29
N ALA A 278 12.53 -4.64 21.10
CA ALA A 278 12.08 -4.03 19.84
C ALA A 278 11.10 -4.89 19.01
N ALA A 279 10.70 -6.06 19.52
CA ALA A 279 9.91 -7.05 18.79
C ALA A 279 8.56 -7.33 19.48
N HIS A 280 7.81 -6.28 19.82
CA HIS A 280 6.48 -6.43 20.41
C HIS A 280 5.39 -6.69 19.35
N PRO A 281 4.39 -7.54 19.65
CA PRO A 281 3.20 -7.65 18.80
C PRO A 281 2.44 -6.33 18.70
N LEU A 282 1.84 -6.08 17.55
CA LEU A 282 1.12 -4.85 17.24
C LEU A 282 -0.26 -5.20 16.69
N SER A 283 -1.31 -4.54 17.17
CA SER A 283 -2.63 -4.59 16.55
C SER A 283 -3.11 -3.19 16.16
N VAL A 284 -3.81 -3.11 15.03
CA VAL A 284 -4.53 -1.91 14.60
C VAL A 284 -5.98 -2.28 14.31
N ALA A 285 -6.92 -1.56 14.91
CA ALA A 285 -8.34 -1.68 14.63
C ALA A 285 -8.84 -0.36 14.04
N GLY A 286 -9.65 -0.42 12.99
CA GLY A 286 -10.35 0.72 12.39
C GLY A 286 -11.82 0.40 12.26
N VAL A 287 -12.69 1.34 12.62
CA VAL A 287 -14.13 1.27 12.39
C VAL A 287 -14.62 2.60 11.86
N GLY A 288 -15.43 2.56 10.82
CA GLY A 288 -15.82 3.76 10.14
C GLY A 288 -16.97 3.56 9.17
N ALA A 289 -17.23 4.61 8.39
CA ALA A 289 -18.23 4.57 7.35
C ALA A 289 -17.93 5.54 6.21
N THR A 290 -18.30 5.14 5.00
CA THR A 290 -18.49 6.03 3.85
C THR A 290 -19.99 6.26 3.63
N ILE A 291 -20.44 7.50 3.57
CA ILE A 291 -21.84 7.90 3.40
C ILE A 291 -21.99 8.71 2.11
N GLN A 292 -22.69 8.15 1.13
CA GLN A 292 -23.03 8.80 -0.13
C GLN A 292 -24.23 9.75 0.08
N ALA A 293 -23.97 10.95 0.60
CA ALA A 293 -25.01 11.91 0.96
C ALA A 293 -25.82 12.40 -0.26
N THR A 294 -25.15 12.62 -1.40
CA THR A 294 -25.78 12.92 -2.70
C THR A 294 -25.04 12.20 -3.82
N SER A 295 -25.39 12.40 -5.10
CA SER A 295 -24.58 11.89 -6.22
C SER A 295 -23.19 12.52 -6.35
N ALA A 296 -22.95 13.65 -5.69
CA ALA A 296 -21.68 14.39 -5.73
C ALA A 296 -20.98 14.48 -4.38
N ASP A 297 -21.64 14.09 -3.28
CA ASP A 297 -21.15 14.30 -1.93
C ASP A 297 -20.93 12.98 -1.20
N VAL A 298 -19.71 12.79 -0.71
CA VAL A 298 -19.31 11.65 0.12
C VAL A 298 -18.80 12.16 1.45
N ILE A 299 -19.31 11.60 2.55
CA ILE A 299 -18.79 11.82 3.90
C ILE A 299 -18.06 10.56 4.34
N GLU A 300 -16.89 10.70 4.92
CA GLU A 300 -16.06 9.61 5.42
C GLU A 300 -15.79 9.83 6.89
N ILE A 301 -15.82 8.78 7.69
CA ILE A 301 -15.44 8.84 9.10
C ILE A 301 -14.74 7.56 9.49
N GLU A 302 -13.63 7.64 10.20
CA GLU A 302 -12.93 6.49 10.75
C GLU A 302 -12.41 6.80 12.15
N CYS A 303 -12.77 5.95 13.10
CA CYS A 303 -12.10 5.84 14.39
C CYS A 303 -11.12 4.67 14.33
N PHE A 304 -9.93 4.84 14.90
CA PHE A 304 -8.94 3.77 14.92
C PHE A 304 -8.25 3.68 16.27
N GLU A 305 -7.65 2.52 16.54
CA GLU A 305 -6.75 2.29 17.65
C GLU A 305 -5.57 1.45 17.21
N ARG A 306 -4.37 2.00 17.40
CA ARG A 306 -3.11 1.27 17.34
C ARG A 306 -2.70 0.85 18.76
N ASN A 307 -2.25 -0.38 18.95
CA ASN A 307 -1.80 -0.86 20.26
C ASN A 307 -0.61 -1.82 20.13
N VAL A 308 0.54 -1.44 20.71
CA VAL A 308 1.72 -2.30 20.86
C VAL A 308 1.60 -3.09 22.16
N ARG A 309 1.42 -4.41 22.03
CA ARG A 309 1.09 -5.29 23.15
C ARG A 309 2.29 -5.49 24.07
N GLY A 310 2.04 -5.45 25.37
CA GLY A 310 3.10 -5.58 26.38
C GLY A 310 3.94 -4.32 26.56
N ALA A 311 3.58 -3.21 25.93
CA ALA A 311 4.15 -1.89 26.15
C ALA A 311 3.03 -0.88 26.46
N HIS A 312 3.35 0.20 27.18
CA HIS A 312 2.44 1.34 27.31
C HIS A 312 2.59 2.22 26.06
N ASP A 313 2.01 1.76 24.96
CA ASP A 313 2.20 2.34 23.62
C ASP A 313 0.95 2.05 22.80
N ASN A 314 0.03 3.01 22.82
CA ASN A 314 -1.23 2.96 22.09
C ASN A 314 -1.62 4.33 21.58
N THR A 315 -2.38 4.33 20.49
CA THR A 315 -2.75 5.51 19.74
C THR A 315 -4.19 5.39 19.24
N PRO A 316 -5.19 5.82 20.02
CA PRO A 316 -6.51 6.08 19.48
C PRO A 316 -6.51 7.35 18.62
N GLY A 317 -7.39 7.39 17.63
CA GLY A 317 -7.65 8.60 16.86
C GLY A 317 -8.94 8.52 16.05
N ILE A 318 -9.22 9.62 15.37
CA ILE A 318 -10.41 9.78 14.54
C ILE A 318 -10.12 10.72 13.38
N GLU A 319 -10.73 10.46 12.23
CA GLU A 319 -10.77 11.37 11.10
C GLU A 319 -12.18 11.50 10.52
N LEU A 320 -12.53 12.72 10.14
CA LEU A 320 -13.71 13.05 9.37
C LEU A 320 -13.28 13.61 8.02
N GLY A 321 -13.87 13.10 6.95
CA GLY A 321 -13.66 13.53 5.57
C GLY A 321 -14.96 13.93 4.89
N TYR A 322 -14.82 14.82 3.92
CA TYR A 322 -15.87 15.19 2.98
C TYR A 322 -15.27 15.39 1.60
N ASP A 323 -15.82 14.71 0.60
CA ASP A 323 -15.47 14.84 -0.80
C ASP A 323 -16.66 15.37 -1.60
N HIS A 324 -16.40 16.37 -2.43
CA HIS A 324 -17.36 16.94 -3.36
C HIS A 324 -16.87 16.77 -4.81
N LEU A 325 -17.60 15.97 -5.60
CA LEU A 325 -17.30 15.74 -7.01
C LEU A 325 -17.78 16.93 -7.87
N LEU A 326 -16.84 17.67 -8.44
CA LEU A 326 -17.11 18.67 -9.49
C LEU A 326 -17.37 17.98 -10.84
N SER A 327 -16.76 16.82 -11.06
CA SER A 327 -17.00 15.94 -12.18
C SER A 327 -16.62 14.50 -11.81
N LYS A 328 -16.77 13.56 -12.75
CA LYS A 328 -16.25 12.18 -12.60
C LYS A 328 -14.74 12.11 -12.36
N ARG A 329 -14.00 13.16 -12.73
CA ARG A 329 -12.53 13.21 -12.73
C ARG A 329 -11.96 14.21 -11.73
N THR A 330 -12.75 15.17 -11.26
CA THR A 330 -12.27 16.26 -10.39
C THR A 330 -13.13 16.33 -9.13
N SER A 331 -12.47 16.35 -7.97
CA SER A 331 -13.12 16.50 -6.66
C SER A 331 -12.38 17.50 -5.80
N LEU A 332 -13.12 18.22 -4.97
CA LEU A 332 -12.59 18.96 -3.83
C LEU A 332 -12.78 18.11 -2.58
N TYR A 333 -11.91 18.26 -1.59
CA TYR A 333 -12.02 17.50 -0.37
C TYR A 333 -11.58 18.28 0.87
N LEU A 334 -12.16 17.91 2.01
CA LEU A 334 -11.82 18.39 3.34
C LEU A 334 -11.55 17.20 4.26
N ARG A 335 -10.57 17.34 5.14
CA ARG A 335 -10.21 16.34 6.16
C ARG A 335 -9.98 17.04 7.50
N ALA A 336 -10.42 16.42 8.58
CA ALA A 336 -10.16 16.86 9.94
C ALA A 336 -9.87 15.64 10.81
N GLY A 337 -8.65 15.57 11.34
CA GLY A 337 -8.14 14.39 12.02
C GLY A 337 -7.53 14.71 13.39
N TYR A 338 -7.64 13.77 14.31
CA TYR A 338 -7.04 13.83 15.64
C TYR A 338 -6.38 12.50 15.98
N ILE A 339 -5.13 12.56 16.44
CA ILE A 339 -4.34 11.41 16.91
C ILE A 339 -3.94 11.69 18.35
N LYS A 340 -4.16 10.73 19.26
CA LYS A 340 -3.69 10.82 20.64
C LYS A 340 -2.71 9.69 20.94
N ASN A 341 -1.42 10.00 20.97
CA ASN A 341 -0.42 9.05 21.45
C ASN A 341 -0.46 8.94 22.98
N ASN A 342 -0.34 7.72 23.50
CA ASN A 342 -0.18 7.45 24.93
C ASN A 342 1.14 6.72 25.21
N GLY A 343 1.74 7.04 26.36
CA GLY A 343 2.99 6.41 26.80
C GLY A 343 4.15 6.64 25.83
N SER A 344 4.75 5.56 25.30
CA SER A 344 5.88 5.65 24.37
C SER A 344 5.47 5.73 22.90
N ALA A 345 4.18 5.84 22.59
CA ALA A 345 3.72 5.99 21.21
C ALA A 345 4.18 7.32 20.61
N ALA A 346 4.62 7.27 19.36
CA ALA A 346 4.94 8.44 18.53
C ALA A 346 4.34 8.31 17.13
N THR A 347 3.17 7.70 17.01
CA THR A 347 2.40 7.61 15.77
C THR A 347 2.09 9.00 15.23
N SER A 348 2.19 9.17 13.91
CA SER A 348 1.95 10.42 13.22
C SER A 348 1.24 10.18 11.91
N TRP A 349 0.57 11.21 11.40
CA TRP A 349 0.24 11.28 9.98
C TRP A 349 1.47 10.96 9.12
N PRO A 350 1.36 10.10 8.09
CA PRO A 350 2.47 9.70 7.25
C PRO A 350 3.29 10.88 6.72
N GLY A 351 4.62 10.71 6.68
CA GLY A 351 5.56 11.74 6.23
C GLY A 351 5.79 12.88 7.23
N ILE A 352 5.17 12.84 8.42
CA ILE A 352 5.40 13.80 9.51
C ILE A 352 6.07 13.08 10.69
N ARG A 353 7.01 13.76 11.36
CA ARG A 353 7.65 13.26 12.58
C ARG A 353 7.05 13.95 13.80
N VAL A 354 6.81 13.21 14.88
CA VAL A 354 6.41 13.75 16.19
C VAL A 354 7.65 14.18 16.95
N VAL A 355 8.02 15.46 16.89
CA VAL A 355 9.26 15.98 17.49
C VAL A 355 9.02 17.21 18.36
N THR A 356 9.88 17.37 19.36
CA THR A 356 10.00 18.56 20.21
C THR A 356 10.69 19.69 19.45
N SER A 357 10.71 20.90 20.02
CA SER A 357 11.43 22.05 19.45
C SER A 357 12.95 21.83 19.33
N THR A 358 13.51 20.86 20.07
CA THR A 358 14.92 20.46 20.01
C THR A 358 15.18 19.33 19.01
N GLY A 359 14.15 18.84 18.31
CA GLY A 359 14.24 17.78 17.31
C GLY A 359 14.18 16.35 17.85
N ALA A 360 14.10 16.15 19.16
CA ALA A 360 13.92 14.83 19.77
C ALA A 360 12.47 14.32 19.61
N THR A 361 12.26 13.00 19.51
CA THR A 361 10.91 12.40 19.47
C THR A 361 10.07 12.85 20.67
N ASN A 362 8.86 13.34 20.39
CA ASN A 362 7.92 13.82 21.42
C ASN A 362 6.85 12.75 21.71
N PHE A 363 7.23 11.76 22.53
CA PHE A 363 6.34 10.66 22.91
C PHE A 363 5.08 11.14 23.60
N GLY A 364 3.94 10.49 23.31
CA GLY A 364 2.65 10.83 23.92
C GLY A 364 2.02 12.15 23.42
N ALA A 365 2.64 12.81 22.44
CA ALA A 365 2.08 14.03 21.87
C ALA A 365 0.83 13.72 21.04
N SER A 366 -0.21 14.53 21.22
CA SER A 366 -1.39 14.50 20.36
C SER A 366 -1.17 15.36 19.11
N GLN A 367 -1.83 14.99 18.02
CA GLN A 367 -1.84 15.75 16.78
C GLN A 367 -3.25 16.14 16.38
N THR A 368 -3.41 17.32 15.80
CA THR A 368 -4.66 17.78 15.18
C THR A 368 -4.33 18.25 13.77
N LEU A 369 -5.07 17.75 12.79
CA LEU A 369 -4.91 18.06 11.37
C LEU A 369 -6.22 18.64 10.84
N VAL A 370 -6.11 19.70 10.04
CA VAL A 370 -7.17 20.12 9.11
C VAL A 370 -6.54 20.28 7.74
N ALA A 371 -7.13 19.64 6.72
CA ALA A 371 -6.66 19.71 5.35
C ALA A 371 -7.79 20.01 4.37
N ALA A 372 -7.46 20.73 3.31
CA ALA A 372 -8.34 21.03 2.20
C ALA A 372 -7.57 20.86 0.89
N GLY A 373 -8.14 20.13 -0.06
CA GLY A 373 -7.44 19.80 -1.29
C GLY A 373 -8.31 19.59 -2.50
N VAL A 374 -7.64 19.29 -3.61
CA VAL A 374 -8.23 19.00 -4.90
C VAL A 374 -7.55 17.77 -5.51
N THR A 375 -8.35 16.93 -6.14
CA THR A 375 -7.90 15.77 -6.90
C THR A 375 -8.38 15.89 -8.33
N HIS A 376 -7.51 15.59 -9.30
CA HIS A 376 -7.85 15.45 -10.71
C HIS A 376 -7.30 14.13 -11.27
N ARG A 377 -8.13 13.39 -12.02
CA ARG A 377 -7.80 12.09 -12.64
C ARG A 377 -7.90 12.20 -14.16
N PHE A 378 -6.98 11.60 -14.92
CA PHE A 378 -6.98 11.66 -16.39
C PHE A 378 -6.89 10.31 -17.09
#